data_AF-A0A256HLV6-F1
#
_entry.id   AF-A0A256HLV6-F1
#
_cell.length_a   1.000
_cell.length_b   1.000
_cell.length_c   1.000
_cell.angle_alpha   90.00
_cell.angle_beta   90.00
_cell.angle_gamma   90.00
#
_symmetry.space_group_name_H-M   'P 1'
#
loop_
_entity.id
_entity.type
_entity.pdbx_description
1 polymer ?
#
loop_
_entity_poly.entity_id
_entity_poly.type
_entity_poly.pdbx_seq_one_letter_code
_entity_poly.pdbx_strand_id
1 'polypeptide(L)'
;MVSLTLLSTALMGLLVAATFLAVAKVGAQRTAPGTDASPDRYAAVVGALRDVSQKPVVWAVAFVAIAVGVGGLALLAVGDFGLPEGLSGSLLGVTYAAVGLLVTGFVFLGAYFSARGRGLGNAHGVAAGSFAAGLVFLVLIAVQLLVGVVG
;
A
#
# COMPACT_ATOMS: atom_id res chain seq x y z
N MET A 1 28.55 11.41 -20.51
CA MET A 1 27.84 10.49 -19.58
C MET A 1 27.76 11.00 -18.15
N VAL A 2 28.82 11.64 -17.62
CA VAL A 2 28.83 12.25 -16.27
C VAL A 2 27.89 13.47 -16.15
N SER A 3 27.78 14.29 -17.21
CA SER A 3 26.87 15.44 -17.23
C SER A 3 25.38 15.07 -17.17
N LEU A 4 24.99 13.99 -17.85
CA LEU A 4 23.60 13.50 -17.89
C LEU A 4 23.18 12.85 -16.56
N THR A 5 24.11 12.17 -15.89
CA THR A 5 23.88 11.59 -14.55
C THR A 5 23.79 12.68 -13.48
N LEU A 6 24.66 13.70 -13.52
CA LEU A 6 24.57 14.85 -12.62
C LEU A 6 23.28 15.65 -12.83
N LEU A 7 22.88 15.88 -14.09
CA LEU A 7 21.61 16.52 -14.43
C LEU A 7 20.42 15.72 -13.91
N SER A 8 20.42 14.40 -14.12
CA SER A 8 19.36 13.51 -13.63
C SER A 8 19.27 13.50 -12.10
N THR A 9 20.41 13.45 -11.41
CA THR A 9 20.45 13.48 -9.94
C THR A 9 19.96 14.82 -9.40
N ALA A 10 20.36 15.94 -10.03
CA ALA A 10 19.89 17.27 -9.66
C ALA A 10 18.38 17.42 -9.89
N LEU A 11 17.87 16.98 -11.05
CA LEU A 11 16.44 17.00 -11.35
C LEU A 11 15.63 16.13 -10.39
N MET A 12 16.14 14.94 -10.06
CA MET A 12 15.46 14.03 -9.13
C MET A 12 15.46 14.60 -7.71
N GLY A 13 16.58 15.20 -7.27
CA GLY A 13 16.67 15.90 -6.00
C GLY A 13 15.70 17.09 -5.92
N LEU A 14 15.58 17.86 -7.01
CA LEU A 14 14.66 18.99 -7.11
C LEU A 14 13.20 18.52 -7.09
N LEU A 15 12.88 17.40 -7.77
CA LEU A 15 11.55 16.80 -7.76
C LEU A 15 11.17 16.32 -6.35
N VAL A 16 12.09 15.68 -5.63
CA VAL A 16 11.88 15.27 -4.22
C VAL A 16 11.66 16.49 -3.32
N ALA A 17 12.49 17.53 -3.46
CA ALA A 17 12.34 18.77 -2.68
C ALA A 17 11.01 19.47 -2.98
N ALA A 18 10.61 19.56 -4.25
CA ALA A 18 9.35 20.15 -4.69
C ALA A 18 8.15 19.36 -4.14
N THR A 19 8.22 18.02 -4.16
CA THR A 19 7.17 17.16 -3.60
C THR A 19 7.06 17.35 -2.09
N PHE A 20 8.19 17.43 -1.39
CA PHE A 20 8.23 17.69 0.05
C PHE A 20 7.62 19.05 0.41
N LEU A 21 7.98 20.11 -0.35
CA LEU A 21 7.41 21.45 -0.21
C LEU A 21 5.91 21.48 -0.50
N ALA A 22 5.45 20.77 -1.52
CA ALA A 22 4.03 20.65 -1.85
C ALA A 22 3.24 19.97 -0.71
N VAL A 23 3.75 18.85 -0.18
CA VAL A 23 3.15 18.15 0.95
C VAL A 23 3.15 19.02 2.21
N ALA A 24 4.26 19.72 2.50
CA ALA A 24 4.36 20.63 3.64
C ALA A 24 3.36 21.79 3.54
N LYS A 25 3.18 22.36 2.33
CA LYS A 25 2.21 23.43 2.08
C LYS A 25 0.77 22.96 2.24
N VAL A 26 0.44 21.75 1.75
CA VAL A 26 -0.88 21.14 1.93
C VAL A 26 -1.14 20.80 3.41
N GLY A 27 -0.11 20.40 4.16
CA GLY A 27 -0.18 20.20 5.60
C GLY A 27 -0.43 21.49 6.38
N ALA A 28 0.18 22.61 5.95
CA ALA A 28 0.03 23.93 6.57
C ALA A 28 -1.32 24.61 6.26
N GLN A 29 -1.98 24.22 5.16
CA GLN A 29 -3.28 24.77 4.75
C GLN A 29 -4.49 24.08 5.40
N ARG A 30 -4.30 23.23 6.42
CA ARG A 30 -5.41 22.71 7.21
C ARG A 30 -5.98 23.81 8.11
N THR A 31 -6.81 24.67 7.54
CA THR A 31 -7.78 25.47 8.27
C THR A 31 -8.73 24.54 9.03
N ALA A 32 -8.99 24.85 10.29
CA ALA A 32 -9.96 24.14 11.13
C ALA A 32 -11.31 24.02 10.39
N PRO A 33 -12.03 22.89 10.48
CA PRO A 33 -13.29 22.72 9.76
C PRO A 33 -14.29 23.82 10.12
N GLY A 34 -14.51 24.75 9.18
CA GLY A 34 -15.55 25.75 9.25
C GLY A 34 -16.89 25.11 8.93
N THR A 35 -17.87 25.39 9.79
CA THR A 35 -19.21 24.83 9.88
C THR A 35 -20.15 25.32 8.77
N ASP A 36 -19.74 25.34 7.50
CA ASP A 36 -20.59 25.88 6.42
C ASP A 36 -21.05 24.81 5.42
N ALA A 37 -22.37 24.69 5.39
CA ALA A 37 -23.23 23.77 4.66
C ALA A 37 -22.93 23.64 3.16
N SER A 38 -22.44 22.47 2.78
CA SER A 38 -22.64 21.82 1.49
C SER A 38 -22.82 20.33 1.80
N PRO A 39 -23.69 19.56 1.10
CA PRO A 39 -23.79 18.12 1.34
C PRO A 39 -22.43 17.49 1.07
N ASP A 40 -21.72 17.18 2.16
CA ASP A 40 -20.33 16.76 2.12
C ASP A 40 -20.28 15.36 1.49
N ARG A 41 -20.06 15.32 0.16
CA ARG A 41 -19.94 14.09 -0.61
C ARG A 41 -18.90 13.15 0.00
N TYR A 42 -17.87 13.71 0.63
CA TYR A 42 -16.89 12.94 1.36
C TYR A 42 -17.53 12.23 2.56
N ALA A 43 -18.26 12.95 3.42
CA ALA A 43 -19.00 12.34 4.52
C ALA A 43 -20.02 11.28 4.07
N ALA A 44 -20.72 11.51 2.96
CA ALA A 44 -21.66 10.55 2.38
C ALA A 44 -20.96 9.26 1.90
N VAL A 45 -19.83 9.39 1.18
CA VAL A 45 -19.03 8.25 0.72
C VAL A 45 -18.42 7.50 1.90
N VAL A 46 -17.85 8.21 2.88
CA VAL A 46 -17.28 7.62 4.09
C VAL A 46 -18.36 6.91 4.92
N GLY A 47 -19.55 7.49 5.02
CA GLY A 47 -20.72 6.86 5.67
C GLY A 47 -21.11 5.56 4.98
N ALA A 48 -21.29 5.57 3.66
CA ALA A 48 -21.62 4.37 2.89
C ALA A 48 -20.52 3.29 3.01
N LEU A 49 -19.24 3.69 2.95
CA LEU A 49 -18.12 2.76 3.09
C LEU A 49 -18.05 2.16 4.50
N ARG A 50 -18.38 2.96 5.52
CA ARG A 50 -18.48 2.49 6.91
C ARG A 50 -19.61 1.47 7.06
N ASP A 51 -20.78 1.74 6.53
CA ASP A 51 -21.94 0.83 6.60
C ASP A 51 -21.67 -0.50 5.90
N VAL A 52 -20.95 -0.47 4.78
CA VAL A 52 -20.53 -1.68 4.06
C VAL A 52 -19.45 -2.43 4.85
N SER A 53 -18.40 -1.75 5.32
CA SER A 53 -17.28 -2.38 6.04
C SER A 53 -17.65 -2.93 7.42
N GLN A 54 -18.74 -2.48 8.03
CA GLN A 54 -19.24 -3.03 9.30
C GLN A 54 -19.95 -4.39 9.16
N LYS A 55 -20.30 -4.81 7.93
CA LYS A 55 -20.97 -6.10 7.69
C LYS A 55 -19.94 -7.24 7.65
N PRO A 56 -20.00 -8.24 8.55
CA PRO A 56 -19.05 -9.36 8.55
C PRO A 56 -18.99 -10.14 7.23
N VAL A 57 -20.14 -10.25 6.54
CA VAL A 57 -20.24 -10.89 5.21
C VAL A 57 -19.35 -10.21 4.17
N VAL A 58 -19.18 -8.88 4.23
CA VAL A 58 -18.34 -8.14 3.27
C VAL A 58 -16.89 -8.56 3.40
N TRP A 59 -16.38 -8.75 4.61
CA TRP A 59 -15.02 -9.24 4.84
C TRP A 59 -14.85 -10.68 4.39
N ALA A 60 -15.84 -11.54 4.64
CA ALA A 60 -15.80 -12.92 4.18
C ALA A 60 -15.75 -13.01 2.64
N VAL A 61 -16.63 -12.28 1.96
CA VAL A 61 -16.67 -12.24 0.49
C VAL A 61 -15.39 -11.62 -0.08
N ALA A 62 -14.89 -10.52 0.50
CA ALA A 62 -13.65 -9.90 0.08
C ALA A 62 -12.46 -10.85 0.24
N PHE A 63 -12.37 -11.57 1.35
CA PHE A 63 -11.35 -12.57 1.58
C PHE A 63 -11.40 -13.68 0.51
N VAL A 64 -12.57 -14.25 0.25
CA VAL A 64 -12.74 -15.30 -0.78
C VAL A 64 -12.36 -14.77 -2.15
N ALA A 65 -12.81 -13.57 -2.52
CA ALA A 65 -12.50 -12.95 -3.80
C ALA A 65 -10.99 -12.71 -3.98
N ILE A 66 -10.31 -12.21 -2.94
CA ILE A 66 -8.85 -12.02 -2.94
C ILE A 66 -8.13 -13.37 -3.01
N ALA A 67 -8.55 -14.35 -2.22
CA ALA A 67 -7.92 -15.67 -2.19
C ALA A 67 -8.03 -16.39 -3.54
N VAL A 68 -9.22 -16.39 -4.14
CA VAL A 68 -9.46 -16.98 -5.46
C VAL A 68 -8.75 -16.19 -6.55
N GLY A 69 -8.74 -14.84 -6.47
CA GLY A 69 -8.07 -13.99 -7.46
C GLY A 69 -6.55 -14.20 -7.46
N VAL A 70 -5.91 -14.06 -6.30
CA VAL A 70 -4.46 -14.24 -6.16
C VAL A 70 -4.05 -15.69 -6.40
N GLY A 71 -4.83 -16.65 -5.89
CA GLY A 71 -4.59 -18.08 -6.14
C GLY A 71 -4.76 -18.44 -7.62
N GLY A 72 -5.77 -17.91 -8.29
CA GLY A 72 -5.98 -18.09 -9.72
C GLY A 72 -4.85 -17.49 -10.56
N LEU A 73 -4.38 -16.29 -10.22
CA LEU A 73 -3.20 -15.70 -10.85
C LEU A 73 -1.96 -16.57 -10.65
N ALA A 74 -1.72 -17.07 -9.44
CA ALA A 74 -0.60 -17.96 -9.16
C ALA A 74 -0.66 -19.26 -9.98
N LEU A 75 -1.86 -19.87 -10.08
CA LEU A 75 -2.06 -21.07 -10.88
C LEU A 75 -1.79 -20.80 -12.36
N LEU A 76 -2.34 -19.71 -12.93
CA LEU A 76 -2.09 -19.34 -14.32
C LEU A 76 -0.61 -19.03 -14.58
N ALA A 77 0.09 -18.49 -13.59
CA ALA A 77 1.48 -18.09 -13.70
C ALA A 77 2.45 -19.28 -13.68
N VAL A 78 2.13 -20.35 -12.94
CA VAL A 78 2.98 -21.56 -12.80
C VAL A 78 2.51 -22.72 -13.68
N GLY A 79 1.21 -22.76 -14.00
CA GLY A 79 0.61 -23.87 -14.73
C GLY A 79 0.91 -23.84 -16.23
N ASP A 80 1.05 -25.04 -16.81
CA ASP A 80 1.24 -25.22 -18.25
C ASP A 80 -0.11 -25.19 -18.99
N PHE A 81 -0.68 -23.99 -19.12
CA PHE A 81 -1.96 -23.75 -19.78
C PHE A 81 -1.82 -23.28 -21.24
N GLY A 82 -0.62 -23.38 -21.83
CA GLY A 82 -0.36 -22.92 -23.20
C GLY A 82 -0.43 -21.39 -23.35
N LEU A 83 -0.11 -20.64 -22.30
CA LEU A 83 -0.10 -19.18 -22.32
C LEU A 83 1.06 -18.64 -23.18
N PRO A 84 0.91 -17.45 -23.80
CA PRO A 84 1.98 -16.83 -24.57
C PRO A 84 3.27 -16.67 -23.77
N GLU A 85 4.41 -16.92 -24.42
CA GLU A 85 5.73 -16.73 -23.82
C GLU A 85 5.88 -15.29 -23.29
N GLY A 86 6.15 -15.14 -21.99
CA GLY A 86 6.27 -13.85 -21.28
C GLY A 86 5.04 -13.43 -20.47
N LEU A 87 3.84 -13.96 -20.75
CA LEU A 87 2.65 -13.69 -19.94
C LEU A 87 2.78 -14.31 -18.55
N SER A 88 3.27 -15.55 -18.46
CA SER A 88 3.44 -16.28 -17.20
C SER A 88 4.40 -15.56 -16.24
N GLY A 89 5.52 -15.02 -16.74
CA GLY A 89 6.45 -14.23 -15.92
C GLY A 89 5.82 -12.93 -15.40
N SER A 90 5.02 -12.26 -16.23
CA SER A 90 4.29 -11.05 -15.81
C SER A 90 3.24 -11.37 -14.74
N LEU A 91 2.50 -12.49 -14.90
CA LEU A 91 1.52 -12.97 -13.92
C LEU A 91 2.19 -13.36 -12.60
N LEU A 92 3.39 -13.97 -12.63
CA LEU A 92 4.18 -14.25 -11.43
C LEU A 92 4.55 -12.95 -10.71
N GLY A 93 5.07 -11.96 -11.43
CA GLY A 93 5.42 -10.65 -10.86
C GLY A 93 4.20 -9.95 -10.21
N VAL A 94 3.05 -9.95 -10.89
CA VAL A 94 1.79 -9.41 -10.34
C VAL A 94 1.35 -10.18 -9.10
N THR A 95 1.47 -11.51 -9.10
CA THR A 95 1.14 -12.36 -7.95
C THR A 95 2.03 -12.03 -6.76
N TYR A 96 3.35 -11.93 -6.97
CA TYR A 96 4.29 -11.55 -5.90
C TYR A 96 4.01 -10.15 -5.37
N ALA A 97 3.72 -9.18 -6.23
CA ALA A 97 3.35 -7.83 -5.82
C ALA A 97 2.05 -7.82 -4.98
N ALA A 98 1.03 -8.57 -5.41
CA ALA A 98 -0.23 -8.69 -4.68
C ALA A 98 -0.03 -9.33 -3.30
N VAL A 99 0.73 -10.43 -3.22
CA VAL A 99 1.05 -11.09 -1.94
C VAL A 99 1.87 -10.16 -1.05
N GLY A 100 2.90 -9.49 -1.58
CA GLY A 100 3.71 -8.54 -0.83
C GLY A 100 2.88 -7.40 -0.26
N LEU A 101 1.92 -6.88 -1.03
CA LEU A 101 0.99 -5.85 -0.58
C LEU A 101 0.07 -6.38 0.53
N LEU A 102 -0.48 -7.58 0.39
CA LEU A 102 -1.34 -8.20 1.40
C LEU A 102 -0.59 -8.42 2.72
N VAL A 103 0.65 -8.94 2.66
CA VAL A 103 1.50 -9.15 3.84
C VAL A 103 1.82 -7.81 4.51
N THR A 104 2.22 -6.80 3.73
CA THR A 104 2.54 -5.47 4.27
C THR A 104 1.30 -4.83 4.90
N GLY A 105 0.15 -4.91 4.24
CA GLY A 105 -1.13 -4.42 4.75
C GLY A 105 -1.55 -5.13 6.02
N PHE A 106 -1.41 -6.46 6.09
CA PHE A 106 -1.69 -7.24 7.28
C PHE A 106 -0.82 -6.82 8.47
N VAL A 107 0.49 -6.67 8.26
CA VAL A 107 1.43 -6.24 9.30
C VAL A 107 1.12 -4.82 9.76
N PHE A 108 0.84 -3.90 8.83
CA PHE A 108 0.44 -2.52 9.15
C PHE A 108 -0.85 -2.49 9.98
N LEU A 109 -1.92 -3.15 9.51
CA LEU A 109 -3.21 -3.17 10.19
C LEU A 109 -3.10 -3.84 11.56
N GLY A 110 -2.34 -4.93 11.67
CA GLY A 110 -2.08 -5.60 12.94
C GLY A 110 -1.39 -4.68 13.94
N ALA A 111 -0.32 -4.00 13.54
CA ALA A 111 0.36 -3.01 14.38
C ALA A 111 -0.56 -1.85 14.76
N TYR A 112 -1.30 -1.29 13.80
CA TYR A 112 -2.27 -0.21 14.02
C TYR A 112 -3.35 -0.59 15.04
N PHE A 113 -4.03 -1.72 14.85
CA PHE A 113 -5.09 -2.16 15.76
C PHE A 113 -4.53 -2.60 17.12
N SER A 114 -3.33 -3.14 17.18
CA SER A 114 -2.68 -3.51 18.45
C SER A 114 -2.31 -2.29 19.30
N ALA A 115 -1.91 -1.18 18.67
CA ALA A 115 -1.68 0.09 19.35
C ALA A 115 -3.01 0.67 19.84
N ARG A 116 -4.05 0.64 19.00
CA ARG A 116 -5.39 1.13 19.37
C ARG A 116 -6.05 0.31 20.48
N GLY A 117 -5.87 -1.02 20.48
CA GLY A 117 -6.37 -1.92 21.52
C GLY A 117 -5.77 -1.67 22.90
N ARG A 118 -4.62 -0.98 22.96
CA ARG A 118 -3.98 -0.54 24.21
C ARG A 118 -4.38 0.88 24.64
N GLY A 119 -5.41 1.46 24.03
CA GLY A 119 -5.90 2.80 24.35
C GLY A 119 -5.09 3.94 23.74
N LEU A 120 -4.11 3.64 22.87
CA LEU A 120 -3.34 4.68 22.17
C LEU A 120 -4.16 5.25 21.01
N GLY A 121 -4.10 6.58 20.82
CA GLY A 121 -4.86 7.27 19.78
C GLY A 121 -4.43 6.91 18.35
N ASN A 122 -5.22 7.34 17.35
CA ASN A 122 -4.99 7.04 15.93
C ASN A 122 -3.58 7.39 15.43
N ALA A 123 -2.98 8.48 15.93
CA ALA A 123 -1.63 8.90 15.54
C ALA A 123 -0.56 7.84 15.92
N HIS A 124 -0.66 7.27 17.11
CA HIS A 124 0.26 6.23 17.57
C HIS A 124 0.08 4.93 16.80
N GLY A 125 -1.17 4.58 16.46
CA GLY A 125 -1.45 3.43 15.62
C GLY A 125 -0.86 3.57 14.22
N VAL A 126 -0.96 4.75 13.60
CA VAL A 126 -0.37 5.00 12.28
C VAL A 126 1.16 4.96 12.35
N ALA A 127 1.76 5.51 13.40
CA ALA A 127 3.21 5.45 13.61
C ALA A 127 3.72 4.01 13.81
N ALA A 128 3.02 3.21 14.62
CA ALA A 128 3.35 1.79 14.81
C ALA A 128 3.18 0.99 13.51
N GLY A 129 2.10 1.25 12.77
CA GLY A 129 1.84 0.63 11.48
C GLY A 129 2.92 0.95 10.45
N SER A 130 3.30 2.23 10.30
CA SER A 130 4.30 2.66 9.33
C SER A 130 5.69 2.11 9.67
N PHE A 131 6.04 2.06 10.96
CA PHE A 131 7.27 1.41 11.41
C PHE A 131 7.28 -0.08 11.07
N ALA A 132 6.19 -0.80 11.34
CA ALA A 132 6.07 -2.22 11.02
C ALA A 132 6.11 -2.50 9.52
N ALA A 133 5.46 -1.67 8.70
CA ALA A 133 5.55 -1.75 7.24
C ALA A 133 6.98 -1.48 6.72
N GLY A 134 7.69 -0.53 7.34
CA GLY A 134 9.10 -0.28 7.07
C GLY A 134 9.99 -1.48 7.38
N LEU A 135 9.72 -2.20 8.48
CA LEU A 135 10.43 -3.45 8.79
C LEU A 135 10.18 -4.53 7.74
N VAL A 136 8.94 -4.69 7.24
CA VAL A 136 8.64 -5.61 6.14
C VAL A 136 9.49 -5.27 4.91
N PHE A 137 9.58 -3.99 4.57
CA PHE A 137 10.41 -3.53 3.46
C PHE A 137 11.90 -3.83 3.67
N LEU A 138 12.43 -3.61 4.88
CA LEU A 138 13.81 -3.98 5.21
C LEU A 138 14.05 -5.50 5.11
N VAL A 139 13.09 -6.32 5.52
CA VAL A 139 13.16 -7.78 5.36
C VAL A 139 13.19 -8.16 3.88
N LEU A 140 12.36 -7.54 3.05
CA LEU A 140 12.38 -7.78 1.59
C LEU A 140 13.75 -7.45 0.99
N ILE A 141 14.33 -6.29 1.34
CA ILE A 141 15.68 -5.92 0.90
C ILE A 141 16.70 -6.95 1.40
N ALA A 142 16.66 -7.33 2.68
CA ALA A 142 17.60 -8.29 3.23
C ALA A 142 17.54 -9.66 2.53
N VAL A 143 16.34 -10.14 2.25
CA VAL A 143 16.12 -11.38 1.48
C VAL A 143 16.65 -11.24 0.05
N GLN A 144 16.39 -10.11 -0.61
CA GLN A 144 16.89 -9.85 -1.95
C GLN A 144 18.43 -9.76 -1.99
N LEU A 145 19.06 -9.24 -0.95
CA LEU A 145 20.52 -9.21 -0.84
C LEU A 145 21.11 -10.60 -0.57
N LEU A 146 20.43 -11.44 0.21
CA LEU A 146 20.91 -12.77 0.57
C LEU A 146 20.74 -13.79 -0.56
N VAL A 147 19.58 -13.78 -1.23
CA VAL A 147 19.21 -14.77 -2.26
C VAL A 147 19.58 -14.28 -3.67
N GLY A 148 19.87 -12.99 -3.84
CA GLY A 148 20.01 -12.34 -5.14
C GLY A 148 18.68 -11.76 -5.62
N VAL A 149 18.66 -11.17 -6.83
CA VAL A 149 17.44 -10.55 -7.39
C VAL A 149 16.36 -11.62 -7.55
N VAL A 150 15.42 -11.64 -6.60
CA VAL A 150 14.14 -12.35 -6.74
C VAL A 150 13.28 -11.45 -7.64
N GLY A 151 13.41 -11.67 -8.95
CA GLY A 151 12.58 -11.07 -10.00
C GLY A 151 11.41 -11.99 -10.31
#